data_AF-A0A7R9ZQS0-F1
#
_entry.id   AF-A0A7R9ZQS0-F1
#
_cell.length_a   1.000
_cell.length_b   1.000
_cell.length_c   1.000
_cell.angle_alpha   90.00
_cell.angle_beta   90.00
_cell.angle_gamma   90.00
#
_symmetry.space_group_name_H-M   'P 1'
#
loop_
_entity.id
_entity.type
_entity.pdbx_description
1 polymer ?
#
loop_
_entity_poly.entity_id
_entity_poly.type
_entity_poly.pdbx_seq_one_letter_code
_entity_poly.pdbx_strand_id
1 'polypeptide(L)'
;IFLVLMLLYYKSGAHDIPQFIPAGGYPFLLVVITLLKLIFPLRSRIPMWNAVWQVVSAPLQSPGFFHGYVGDIFTSLVKVFQDIAWTAGYVVSGDFLVSEDLDISSKHSWSKTFWYRNVLIPVICLLPLIFRFNQCLRRYIDTNDRWPHLANAFKYAFSQTVTLFGAFHPLYLEHTRKVEKGLNVFQLTWLFIFISSSLYSFTWDVYMDWGLGRPKYKYLGPSLMFPKRGYYFMVIALDTQG
;
A
#
# COMPACT_ATOMS: atom_id res chain seq x y z
N ILE A 1 3.08 -23.96 -7.15
CA ILE A 1 1.92 -23.96 -6.22
C ILE A 1 0.85 -22.99 -6.72
N PHE A 2 1.12 -21.69 -6.80
CA PHE A 2 0.17 -20.70 -7.34
C PHE A 2 -0.43 -21.11 -8.69
N LEU A 3 0.41 -21.32 -9.70
CA LEU A 3 -0.03 -21.72 -11.04
C LEU A 3 -0.88 -23.00 -11.04
N VAL A 4 -0.52 -23.98 -10.22
CA VAL A 4 -1.25 -25.26 -10.12
C VAL A 4 -2.63 -25.03 -9.51
N LEU A 5 -2.73 -24.29 -8.41
CA LEU A 5 -4.02 -23.98 -7.76
C LEU A 5 -4.90 -23.09 -8.63
N MET A 6 -4.31 -22.17 -9.39
CA MET A 6 -5.03 -21.34 -10.37
C MET A 6 -5.61 -22.18 -11.51
N LEU A 7 -4.85 -23.13 -12.06
CA LEU A 7 -5.34 -24.04 -13.09
C LEU A 7 -6.43 -24.98 -12.56
N LEU A 8 -6.30 -25.44 -11.31
CA LEU A 8 -7.32 -26.27 -10.67
C LEU A 8 -8.61 -25.49 -10.39
N TYR A 9 -8.50 -24.23 -9.94
CA TYR A 9 -9.63 -23.31 -9.82
C TYR A 9 -10.39 -23.20 -11.14
N TYR A 10 -9.69 -22.87 -12.23
CA TYR A 10 -10.30 -22.68 -13.54
C TYR A 10 -10.98 -23.97 -14.06
N LYS A 11 -10.30 -25.11 -13.97
CA LYS A 11 -10.85 -26.40 -14.40
C LYS A 11 -12.04 -26.86 -13.54
N SER A 12 -12.02 -26.56 -12.24
CA SER A 12 -13.12 -26.88 -11.34
C SER A 12 -14.35 -26.02 -11.61
N GLY A 13 -14.18 -24.73 -11.93
CA GLY A 13 -15.27 -23.84 -12.32
C GLY A 13 -15.85 -24.18 -13.70
N ALA A 14 -15.02 -24.65 -14.63
CA ALA A 14 -15.47 -25.15 -15.94
C ALA A 14 -16.13 -26.54 -15.89
N HIS A 15 -16.20 -27.19 -14.73
CA HIS A 15 -16.68 -28.57 -14.54
C HIS A 15 -15.90 -29.65 -15.31
N ASP A 16 -14.64 -29.38 -15.67
CA ASP A 16 -13.75 -30.32 -16.39
C ASP A 16 -13.18 -31.44 -15.49
N ILE A 17 -13.29 -31.28 -14.17
CA ILE A 17 -12.75 -32.21 -13.17
C ILE A 17 -13.81 -32.56 -12.12
N PRO A 18 -13.71 -33.73 -11.46
CA PRO A 18 -14.65 -34.11 -10.40
C PRO A 18 -14.64 -33.09 -9.25
N GLN A 19 -15.84 -32.66 -8.81
CA GLN A 19 -16.03 -31.63 -7.79
C GLN A 19 -15.81 -32.16 -6.36
N PHE A 20 -14.62 -32.70 -6.07
CA PHE A 20 -14.25 -33.08 -4.70
C PHE A 20 -14.08 -31.85 -3.78
N ILE A 21 -13.65 -30.72 -4.35
CA ILE A 21 -13.47 -29.44 -3.67
C ILE A 21 -14.22 -28.39 -4.49
N PRO A 22 -15.04 -27.51 -3.87
CA PRO A 22 -15.64 -26.37 -4.58
C PRO A 22 -14.55 -25.51 -5.24
N ALA A 23 -14.84 -24.85 -6.36
CA ALA A 23 -13.87 -24.03 -7.06
C ALA A 23 -13.20 -22.99 -6.12
N GLY A 24 -13.98 -22.31 -5.27
CA GLY A 24 -13.45 -21.39 -4.25
C GLY A 24 -12.48 -22.00 -3.23
N GLY A 25 -12.49 -23.32 -3.04
CA GLY A 25 -11.56 -24.01 -2.16
C GLY A 25 -10.09 -23.92 -2.61
N TYR A 26 -9.80 -23.76 -3.90
CA TYR A 26 -8.42 -23.66 -4.39
C TYR A 26 -7.74 -22.33 -4.01
N PRO A 27 -8.37 -21.15 -4.21
CA PRO A 27 -7.92 -19.90 -3.60
C PRO A 27 -7.75 -20.00 -2.08
N PHE A 28 -8.68 -20.63 -1.37
CA PHE A 28 -8.57 -20.83 0.08
C PHE A 28 -7.31 -21.62 0.47
N LEU A 29 -7.02 -22.74 -0.21
CA LEU A 29 -5.80 -23.51 0.03
C LEU A 29 -4.53 -22.70 -0.22
N LEU A 30 -4.52 -21.86 -1.26
CA LEU A 30 -3.39 -20.96 -1.54
C LEU A 30 -3.14 -20.00 -0.36
N VAL A 31 -4.19 -19.44 0.22
CA VAL A 31 -4.13 -18.55 1.39
C VAL A 31 -3.54 -19.30 2.59
N VAL A 32 -4.04 -20.51 2.89
CA VAL A 32 -3.53 -21.33 4.00
C VAL A 32 -2.03 -21.62 3.83
N ILE A 33 -1.60 -22.06 2.64
CA ILE A 33 -0.18 -22.33 2.36
C ILE A 33 0.67 -21.06 2.51
N THR A 34 0.16 -19.92 2.05
CA THR A 34 0.86 -18.63 2.14
C THR A 34 1.04 -18.19 3.59
N LEU A 35 -0.01 -18.31 4.42
CA LEU A 35 0.05 -18.00 5.85
C LEU A 35 1.03 -18.93 6.60
N LEU A 36 1.01 -20.23 6.28
CA LEU A 36 1.96 -21.18 6.87
C LEU A 36 3.42 -20.79 6.56
N LYS A 37 3.72 -20.37 5.32
CA LYS A 37 5.06 -19.91 4.93
C LYS A 37 5.45 -18.55 5.52
N LEU A 38 4.47 -17.69 5.80
CA LEU A 38 4.69 -16.39 6.42
C LEU A 38 5.04 -16.55 7.90
N ILE A 39 4.40 -17.50 8.58
CA ILE A 39 4.55 -17.73 10.02
C ILE A 39 5.76 -18.66 10.31
N PHE A 40 5.97 -19.71 9.52
CA PHE A 40 7.02 -20.70 9.77
C PHE A 40 8.24 -20.53 8.84
N PRO A 41 9.49 -20.72 9.36
CA PRO A 41 9.83 -21.01 10.75
C PRO A 41 9.79 -19.75 11.63
N LEU A 42 9.12 -19.84 12.79
CA LEU A 42 8.85 -18.71 13.68
C LEU A 42 10.10 -17.96 14.12
N ARG A 43 11.18 -18.66 14.47
CA ARG A 43 12.44 -18.05 14.95
C ARG A 43 13.02 -17.05 13.96
N SER A 44 12.95 -17.35 12.67
CA SER A 44 13.46 -16.47 11.62
C SER A 44 12.53 -15.30 11.31
N ARG A 45 11.25 -15.38 11.71
CA ARG A 45 10.21 -14.37 11.41
C ARG A 45 9.97 -13.40 12.56
N ILE A 46 10.36 -13.72 13.80
CA ILE A 46 10.23 -12.83 14.96
C ILE A 46 10.83 -11.43 14.72
N PRO A 47 12.06 -11.27 14.15
CA PRO A 47 12.61 -9.94 13.92
C PRO A 47 11.77 -9.08 12.96
N MET A 48 11.18 -9.70 11.94
CA MET A 48 10.27 -9.05 10.99
C MET A 48 9.01 -8.56 11.72
N TRP A 49 8.38 -9.42 12.51
CA TRP A 49 7.18 -9.06 13.28
C TRP A 49 7.45 -7.99 14.34
N ASN A 50 8.63 -8.03 14.96
CA ASN A 50 9.07 -6.96 15.86
C ASN A 50 9.15 -5.64 15.11
N ALA A 51 9.80 -5.59 13.94
CA ALA A 51 9.91 -4.37 13.13
C ALA A 51 8.54 -3.81 12.73
N VAL A 52 7.62 -4.67 12.29
CA VAL A 52 6.22 -4.33 12.01
C VAL A 52 5.56 -3.70 13.24
N TRP A 53 5.72 -4.31 14.41
CA TRP A 53 5.18 -3.80 15.66
C TRP A 53 5.76 -2.43 16.04
N GLN A 54 7.07 -2.19 15.86
CA GLN A 54 7.69 -0.89 16.15
C GLN A 54 7.18 0.21 15.22
N VAL A 55 6.85 -0.11 13.98
CA VAL A 55 6.24 0.83 13.02
C VAL A 55 4.82 1.17 13.43
N VAL A 56 3.99 0.15 13.70
CA VAL A 56 2.58 0.32 14.08
C VAL A 56 2.42 1.01 15.43
N SER A 57 3.34 0.79 16.36
CA SER A 57 3.32 1.40 17.69
C SER A 57 3.87 2.83 17.73
N ALA A 58 4.26 3.43 16.59
CA ALA A 58 4.62 4.85 16.56
C ALA A 58 3.42 5.73 16.99
N PRO A 59 3.61 6.70 17.90
CA PRO A 59 4.88 7.34 18.30
C PRO A 59 5.52 6.79 19.59
N LEU A 60 5.04 5.66 20.13
CA LEU A 60 5.47 5.17 21.46
C LEU A 60 6.97 4.84 21.51
N GLN A 61 7.55 4.44 20.38
CA GLN A 61 8.96 4.08 20.26
C GLN A 61 9.71 5.06 19.37
N SER A 62 10.99 5.28 19.66
CA SER A 62 11.85 6.13 18.84
C SER A 62 12.27 5.38 17.56
N PRO A 63 11.85 5.82 16.35
CA PRO A 63 12.00 5.01 15.15
C PRO A 63 13.36 5.19 14.47
N GLY A 64 14.27 4.22 14.59
CA GLY A 64 15.54 4.22 13.84
C GLY A 64 15.38 4.22 12.31
N PHE A 65 16.49 4.36 11.58
CA PHE A 65 16.52 4.38 10.11
C PHE A 65 15.79 3.18 9.49
N PHE A 66 16.06 1.97 9.98
CA PHE A 66 15.42 0.74 9.52
C PHE A 66 13.89 0.78 9.69
N HIS A 67 13.38 1.31 10.81
CA HIS A 67 11.94 1.43 11.03
C HIS A 67 11.29 2.49 10.13
N GLY A 68 12.02 3.54 9.78
CA GLY A 68 11.62 4.48 8.73
C GLY A 68 11.46 3.78 7.39
N TYR A 69 12.45 2.99 6.98
CA TYR A 69 12.40 2.20 5.75
C TYR A 69 11.24 1.19 5.72
N VAL A 70 11.00 0.44 6.82
CA VAL A 70 9.86 -0.48 6.91
C VAL A 70 8.54 0.28 6.82
N GLY A 71 8.45 1.46 7.43
CA GLY A 71 7.27 2.30 7.29
C GLY A 71 7.04 2.78 5.85
N ASP A 72 8.10 3.12 5.10
CA ASP A 72 7.97 3.48 3.69
C ASP A 72 7.47 2.29 2.86
N ILE A 73 7.96 1.07 3.15
CA ILE A 73 7.39 -0.16 2.58
C ILE A 73 5.89 -0.25 2.85
N PHE A 74 5.43 0.07 4.07
CA PHE A 74 3.99 0.00 4.39
C PHE A 74 3.16 0.96 3.51
N THR A 75 3.69 2.15 3.22
CA THR A 75 3.00 3.09 2.32
C THR A 75 2.87 2.56 0.89
N SER A 76 3.80 1.70 0.45
CA SER A 76 3.71 0.99 -0.83
C SER A 76 2.84 -0.28 -0.77
N LEU A 77 2.59 -0.84 0.42
CA LEU A 77 1.80 -2.06 0.62
C LEU A 77 0.29 -1.83 0.80
N VAL A 78 -0.21 -0.61 0.62
CA VAL A 78 -1.64 -0.29 0.80
C VAL A 78 -2.56 -1.24 0.02
N LYS A 79 -2.24 -1.53 -1.24
CA LYS A 79 -3.01 -2.48 -2.06
C LYS A 79 -2.95 -3.90 -1.52
N VAL A 80 -1.77 -4.35 -1.09
CA VAL A 80 -1.60 -5.65 -0.45
C VAL A 80 -2.42 -5.76 0.83
N PHE A 81 -2.49 -4.70 1.64
CA PHE A 81 -3.35 -4.69 2.84
C PHE A 81 -4.85 -4.73 2.50
N GLN A 82 -5.28 -4.07 1.42
CA GLN A 82 -6.65 -4.19 0.92
C GLN A 82 -6.96 -5.64 0.47
N ASP A 83 -6.03 -6.27 -0.24
CA ASP A 83 -6.17 -7.66 -0.69
C ASP A 83 -6.17 -8.64 0.49
N ILE A 84 -5.39 -8.39 1.54
CA ILE A 84 -5.43 -9.16 2.78
C ILE A 84 -6.79 -9.02 3.47
N ALA A 85 -7.33 -7.80 3.57
CA ALA A 85 -8.65 -7.57 4.15
C ALA A 85 -9.76 -8.25 3.33
N TRP A 86 -9.64 -8.21 2.00
CA TRP A 86 -10.53 -8.95 1.11
C TRP A 86 -10.42 -10.45 1.33
N THR A 87 -9.21 -10.97 1.37
CA THR A 87 -8.96 -12.40 1.61
C THR A 87 -9.51 -12.84 2.97
N ALA A 88 -9.35 -12.02 4.02
CA ALA A 88 -9.88 -12.30 5.34
C ALA A 88 -11.41 -12.37 5.32
N GLY A 89 -12.09 -11.42 4.66
CA GLY A 89 -13.54 -11.45 4.52
C GLY A 89 -14.01 -12.67 3.72
N TYR A 90 -13.32 -13.04 2.65
CA TYR A 90 -13.61 -14.23 1.83
C TYR A 90 -13.52 -15.54 2.64
N VAL A 91 -12.52 -15.64 3.51
CA VAL A 91 -12.34 -16.79 4.41
C VAL A 91 -13.41 -16.80 5.50
N VAL A 92 -13.65 -15.66 6.16
CA VAL A 92 -14.56 -15.57 7.32
C VAL A 92 -16.03 -15.70 6.90
N SER A 93 -16.42 -15.19 5.74
CA SER A 93 -17.79 -15.31 5.23
C SER A 93 -18.13 -16.72 4.75
N GLY A 94 -17.12 -17.58 4.55
CA GLY A 94 -17.32 -18.89 3.93
C GLY A 94 -17.57 -18.82 2.43
N ASP A 95 -17.26 -17.70 1.77
CA ASP A 95 -17.52 -17.49 0.34
C ASP A 95 -16.80 -18.51 -0.55
N PHE A 96 -15.73 -19.13 -0.06
CA PHE A 96 -15.03 -20.20 -0.75
C PHE A 96 -15.86 -21.49 -0.94
N LEU A 97 -16.95 -21.65 -0.19
CA LEU A 97 -17.90 -22.77 -0.32
C LEU A 97 -19.10 -22.44 -1.21
N VAL A 98 -19.30 -21.18 -1.56
CA VAL A 98 -20.43 -20.70 -2.36
C VAL A 98 -20.24 -21.15 -3.80
N SER A 99 -21.29 -21.73 -4.40
CA SER A 99 -21.23 -22.22 -5.78
C SER A 99 -21.06 -21.08 -6.79
N GLU A 100 -20.37 -21.37 -7.89
CA GLU A 100 -20.18 -20.41 -8.98
C GLU A 100 -21.49 -20.12 -9.76
N ASP A 101 -22.52 -20.94 -9.59
CA ASP A 101 -23.81 -20.77 -10.26
C ASP A 101 -24.73 -19.74 -9.58
N LEU A 102 -24.38 -19.28 -8.38
CA LEU A 102 -25.14 -18.23 -7.69
C LEU A 102 -24.94 -16.88 -8.37
N ASP A 103 -26.02 -16.10 -8.42
CA ASP A 103 -26.03 -14.78 -9.04
C ASP A 103 -24.91 -13.89 -8.48
N ILE A 104 -24.20 -13.16 -9.35
CA ILE A 104 -23.04 -12.32 -9.03
C ILE A 104 -23.43 -11.25 -8.00
N SER A 105 -24.71 -10.85 -7.98
CA SER A 105 -25.23 -9.88 -7.01
C SER A 105 -25.22 -10.42 -5.57
N SER A 106 -25.42 -11.73 -5.39
CA SER A 106 -25.43 -12.44 -4.11
C SER A 106 -24.01 -12.75 -3.62
N LYS A 107 -23.07 -12.93 -4.54
CA LYS A 107 -21.67 -13.22 -4.24
C LYS A 107 -20.99 -12.03 -3.55
N HIS A 108 -20.17 -12.37 -2.57
CA HIS A 108 -19.40 -11.42 -1.78
C HIS A 108 -20.21 -10.27 -1.18
N SER A 109 -21.47 -10.53 -0.78
CA SER A 109 -22.36 -9.51 -0.19
C SER A 109 -21.69 -8.72 0.95
N TRP A 110 -20.80 -9.37 1.71
CA TRP A 110 -20.02 -8.74 2.76
C TRP A 110 -19.10 -7.59 2.25
N SER A 111 -18.58 -7.61 1.01
CA SER A 111 -17.87 -6.44 0.41
C SER A 111 -18.74 -5.19 0.37
N LYS A 112 -20.02 -5.38 0.08
CA LYS A 112 -20.93 -4.29 -0.25
C LYS A 112 -21.43 -3.59 1.02
N THR A 113 -21.17 -4.20 2.17
CA THR A 113 -21.54 -3.66 3.48
C THR A 113 -20.85 -2.33 3.72
N PHE A 114 -21.58 -1.37 4.32
CA PHE A 114 -21.08 -0.05 4.66
C PHE A 114 -19.74 -0.09 5.40
N TRP A 115 -19.63 -0.98 6.40
CA TRP A 115 -18.42 -1.17 7.20
C TRP A 115 -17.19 -1.54 6.38
N TYR A 116 -17.31 -2.46 5.42
CA TYR A 116 -16.17 -2.85 4.59
C TYR A 116 -15.76 -1.70 3.66
N ARG A 117 -16.71 -1.19 2.88
CA ARG A 117 -16.44 -0.23 1.81
C ARG A 117 -16.06 1.16 2.31
N ASN A 118 -16.77 1.67 3.33
CA ASN A 118 -16.66 3.08 3.75
C ASN A 118 -15.85 3.27 5.03
N VAL A 119 -15.54 2.20 5.77
CA VAL A 119 -14.75 2.29 7.01
C VAL A 119 -13.43 1.53 6.87
N LEU A 120 -13.48 0.21 6.66
CA LEU A 120 -12.29 -0.63 6.67
C LEU A 120 -11.30 -0.25 5.57
N ILE A 121 -11.77 -0.12 4.32
CA ILE A 121 -10.91 0.20 3.18
C ILE A 121 -10.23 1.57 3.33
N PRO A 122 -10.95 2.67 3.65
CA PRO A 122 -10.31 3.95 3.96
C PRO A 122 -9.31 3.88 5.11
N VAL A 123 -9.63 3.18 6.20
CA VAL A 123 -8.71 3.01 7.34
C VAL A 123 -7.42 2.32 6.90
N ILE A 124 -7.50 1.25 6.10
CA ILE A 124 -6.34 0.55 5.56
C ILE A 124 -5.47 1.47 4.68
N CYS A 125 -6.08 2.36 3.90
CA CYS A 125 -5.35 3.34 3.09
C CYS A 125 -4.61 4.37 3.94
N LEU A 126 -5.20 4.77 5.07
CA LEU A 126 -4.71 5.88 5.89
C LEU A 126 -3.64 5.44 6.90
N LEU A 127 -3.78 4.23 7.47
CA LEU A 127 -2.92 3.75 8.55
C LEU A 127 -1.41 3.82 8.24
N PRO A 128 -0.92 3.36 7.07
CA PRO A 128 0.51 3.47 6.74
C PRO A 128 1.04 4.90 6.78
N LEU A 129 0.25 5.86 6.29
CA LEU A 129 0.63 7.27 6.27
C LEU A 129 0.61 7.87 7.68
N ILE A 130 -0.36 7.47 8.52
CA ILE A 130 -0.42 7.87 9.94
C ILE A 130 0.81 7.36 10.69
N PHE A 131 1.21 6.10 10.48
CA PHE A 131 2.41 5.54 11.11
C PHE A 131 3.65 6.35 10.72
N ARG A 132 3.82 6.67 9.43
CA ARG A 132 4.95 7.51 8.98
C ARG A 132 4.92 8.91 9.56
N PHE A 133 3.75 9.55 9.56
CA PHE A 133 3.58 10.86 10.18
C PHE A 133 4.02 10.84 11.66
N ASN A 134 3.53 9.87 12.44
CA ASN A 134 3.88 9.72 13.84
C ASN A 134 5.37 9.42 14.05
N GLN A 135 5.98 8.61 13.19
CA GLN A 135 7.42 8.34 13.24
C GLN A 135 8.25 9.61 13.00
N CYS A 136 7.86 10.41 12.00
CA CYS A 136 8.53 11.68 11.68
C CYS A 136 8.38 12.70 12.81
N LEU A 137 7.19 12.81 13.40
CA LEU A 137 6.96 13.69 14.55
C LEU A 137 7.75 13.21 15.78
N ARG A 138 7.78 11.90 16.03
CA ARG A 138 8.57 11.34 17.13
C ARG A 138 10.06 11.61 16.96
N ARG A 139 10.59 11.49 15.73
CA ARG A 139 11.97 11.84 15.42
C ARG A 139 12.28 13.31 15.66
N TYR A 140 11.37 14.20 15.28
CA TYR A 140 11.50 15.62 15.60
C TYR A 140 11.57 15.85 17.12
N ILE A 141 10.71 15.19 17.91
CA ILE A 141 10.74 15.31 19.37
C ILE A 141 12.06 14.77 19.96
N ASP A 142 12.55 13.64 19.46
CA ASP A 142 13.76 13.00 20.00
C ASP A 142 15.05 13.78 19.64
N THR A 143 15.13 14.39 18.46
CA THR A 143 16.35 15.11 18.01
C THR A 143 16.27 16.62 18.17
N ASN A 144 15.07 17.17 18.32
CA ASN A 144 14.77 18.61 18.26
C ASN A 144 15.14 19.29 16.92
N ASP A 145 15.44 18.49 15.89
CA ASP A 145 15.80 18.98 14.56
C ASP A 145 14.56 19.12 13.67
N ARG A 146 14.21 20.37 13.33
CA ARG A 146 13.06 20.64 12.46
C ARG A 146 13.23 20.03 11.06
N TRP A 147 14.44 20.09 10.52
CA TRP A 147 14.79 19.54 9.22
C TRP A 147 15.64 18.28 9.38
N PRO A 148 15.34 17.17 8.69
CA PRO A 148 14.28 16.95 7.70
C PRO A 148 12.94 16.45 8.30
N HIS A 149 12.83 16.35 9.62
CA HIS A 149 11.76 15.58 10.27
C HIS A 149 10.36 16.18 10.10
N LEU A 150 10.18 17.49 10.32
CA LEU A 150 8.87 18.14 10.15
C LEU A 150 8.44 18.21 8.69
N ALA A 151 9.39 18.36 7.77
CA ALA A 151 9.09 18.37 6.34
C ALA A 151 8.61 16.99 5.85
N ASN A 152 9.22 15.90 6.34
CA ASN A 152 8.69 14.56 6.13
C ASN A 152 7.32 14.36 6.78
N ALA A 153 7.12 14.83 8.02
CA ALA A 153 5.80 14.77 8.66
C ALA A 153 4.75 15.48 7.79
N PHE A 154 5.07 16.67 7.27
CA PHE A 154 4.21 17.38 6.33
C PHE A 154 3.93 16.59 5.04
N LYS A 155 4.96 15.95 4.45
CA LYS A 155 4.80 15.03 3.29
C LYS A 155 3.67 14.02 3.52
N TYR A 156 3.74 13.30 4.64
CA TYR A 156 2.79 12.25 4.96
C TYR A 156 1.43 12.80 5.39
N ALA A 157 1.36 13.93 6.09
CA ALA A 157 0.08 14.58 6.44
C ALA A 157 -0.65 15.11 5.21
N PHE A 158 0.10 15.64 4.24
CA PHE A 158 -0.48 16.14 2.99
C PHE A 158 -1.01 15.00 2.12
N SER A 159 -0.26 13.89 2.03
CA SER A 159 -0.73 12.66 1.39
C SER A 159 -1.97 12.07 2.07
N GLN A 160 -2.04 12.09 3.42
CA GLN A 160 -3.24 11.68 4.15
C GLN A 160 -4.46 12.52 3.79
N THR A 161 -4.28 13.83 3.64
CA THR A 161 -5.37 14.74 3.28
C THR A 161 -5.94 14.36 1.90
N VAL A 162 -5.07 14.10 0.92
CA VAL A 162 -5.48 13.61 -0.40
C VAL A 162 -6.26 12.30 -0.31
N THR A 163 -5.78 11.35 0.50
CA THR A 163 -6.43 10.04 0.70
C THR A 163 -7.79 10.18 1.41
N LEU A 164 -7.90 11.02 2.45
CA LEU A 164 -9.16 11.30 3.14
C LEU A 164 -10.18 11.91 2.18
N PHE A 165 -9.81 12.96 1.46
CA PHE A 165 -10.70 13.59 0.49
C PHE A 165 -11.13 12.61 -0.61
N GLY A 166 -10.23 11.74 -1.08
CA GLY A 166 -10.54 10.72 -2.07
C GLY A 166 -11.40 9.56 -1.53
N ALA A 167 -11.29 9.23 -0.24
CA ALA A 167 -12.08 8.20 0.41
C ALA A 167 -13.50 8.65 0.74
N PHE A 168 -13.67 9.90 1.17
CA PHE A 168 -14.98 10.49 1.49
C PHE A 168 -15.70 11.07 0.26
N HIS A 169 -15.04 11.19 -0.88
CA HIS A 169 -15.65 11.59 -2.14
C HIS A 169 -15.82 10.41 -3.10
N PRO A 170 -16.90 10.35 -3.91
CA PRO A 170 -17.37 9.11 -4.51
C PRO A 170 -16.55 8.56 -5.69
N LEU A 171 -15.27 8.88 -5.87
CA LEU A 171 -14.47 8.28 -6.95
C LEU A 171 -14.22 6.77 -6.75
N TYR A 172 -14.24 6.28 -5.50
CA TYR A 172 -14.30 4.84 -5.19
C TYR A 172 -15.75 4.30 -5.10
N LEU A 173 -16.75 5.19 -5.12
CA LEU A 173 -18.16 4.84 -5.01
C LEU A 173 -18.94 4.85 -6.34
N GLU A 174 -18.40 5.50 -7.38
CA GLU A 174 -19.01 5.74 -8.69
C GLU A 174 -18.79 4.62 -9.71
N HIS A 175 -19.22 3.40 -9.39
CA HIS A 175 -19.68 2.50 -10.45
C HIS A 175 -21.21 2.56 -10.64
N THR A 176 -21.90 3.42 -9.88
CA THR A 176 -23.38 3.35 -9.77
C THR A 176 -24.09 4.71 -9.84
N ARG A 177 -23.39 5.84 -9.86
CA ARG A 177 -24.03 7.15 -10.01
C ARG A 177 -23.80 7.67 -11.42
N LYS A 178 -24.88 7.98 -12.13
CA LYS A 178 -24.85 8.71 -13.40
C LYS A 178 -23.96 9.94 -13.19
N VAL A 179 -22.83 9.98 -13.91
CA VAL A 179 -21.95 11.15 -13.95
C VAL A 179 -22.79 12.34 -14.38
N GLU A 180 -23.12 13.23 -13.44
CA GLU A 180 -23.58 14.56 -13.81
C GLU A 180 -22.44 15.20 -14.61
N LYS A 181 -22.75 15.61 -15.84
CA LYS A 181 -21.80 16.18 -16.79
C LYS A 181 -21.38 17.58 -16.32
N GLY A 182 -20.53 17.65 -15.30
CA GLY A 182 -19.96 18.89 -14.79
C GLY A 182 -18.77 18.60 -13.88
N LEU A 183 -17.65 19.29 -14.10
CA LEU A 183 -16.53 19.31 -13.16
C LEU A 183 -17.03 19.92 -11.85
N ASN A 184 -17.17 19.09 -10.82
CA ASN A 184 -17.55 19.55 -9.50
C ASN A 184 -16.37 20.32 -8.89
N VAL A 185 -16.60 21.49 -8.27
CA VAL A 185 -15.58 22.28 -7.56
C VAL A 185 -14.77 21.39 -6.63
N PHE A 186 -15.43 20.43 -5.98
CA PHE A 186 -14.77 19.43 -5.15
C PHE A 186 -13.71 18.60 -5.91
N GLN A 187 -14.04 18.07 -7.09
CA GLN A 187 -13.11 17.27 -7.89
C GLN A 187 -11.89 18.09 -8.32
N LEU A 188 -12.11 19.36 -8.66
CA LEU A 188 -11.02 20.28 -9.01
C LEU A 188 -10.11 20.56 -7.80
N THR A 189 -10.70 20.82 -6.63
CA THR A 189 -9.94 21.00 -5.38
C THR A 189 -9.15 19.76 -5.02
N TRP A 190 -9.77 18.57 -5.08
CA TRP A 190 -9.08 17.31 -4.81
C TRP A 190 -7.92 17.07 -5.78
N LEU A 191 -8.15 17.27 -7.08
CA LEU A 191 -7.11 17.13 -8.10
C LEU A 191 -5.94 18.08 -7.85
N PHE A 192 -6.23 19.33 -7.47
CA PHE A 192 -5.20 20.31 -7.12
C PHE A 192 -4.36 19.85 -5.92
N ILE A 193 -5.00 19.39 -4.84
CA ILE A 193 -4.31 18.86 -3.64
C ILE A 193 -3.50 17.61 -4.02
N PHE A 194 -4.06 16.70 -4.82
CA PHE A 194 -3.39 15.49 -5.31
C PHE A 194 -2.11 15.81 -6.11
N ILE A 195 -2.22 16.72 -7.08
CA ILE A 195 -1.07 17.16 -7.90
C ILE A 195 -0.01 17.81 -7.02
N SER A 196 -0.42 18.71 -6.12
CA SER A 196 0.49 19.40 -5.20
C SER A 196 1.24 18.41 -4.30
N SER A 197 0.54 17.41 -3.75
CA SER A 197 1.13 16.37 -2.90
C SER A 197 2.10 15.48 -3.67
N SER A 198 1.76 15.16 -4.92
CA SER A 198 2.61 14.36 -5.80
C SER A 198 3.88 15.12 -6.19
N LEU A 199 3.76 16.40 -6.57
CA LEU A 199 4.90 17.27 -6.88
C LEU A 199 5.81 17.47 -5.67
N TYR A 200 5.24 17.67 -4.48
CA TYR A 200 6.02 17.79 -3.24
C TYR A 200 6.82 16.51 -2.97
N SER A 201 6.18 15.34 -3.06
CA SER A 201 6.83 14.04 -2.81
C SER A 201 7.91 13.75 -3.85
N PHE A 202 7.62 13.99 -5.13
CA PHE A 202 8.60 13.87 -6.21
C PHE A 202 9.82 14.78 -6.01
N THR A 203 9.58 16.05 -5.67
CA THR A 203 10.66 17.01 -5.41
C THR A 203 11.51 16.57 -4.22
N TRP A 204 10.88 16.03 -3.17
CA TRP A 204 11.57 15.46 -2.04
C TRP A 204 12.47 14.30 -2.45
N ASP A 205 11.95 13.31 -3.15
CA ASP A 205 12.70 12.11 -3.51
C ASP A 205 13.91 12.47 -4.39
N VAL A 206 13.73 13.35 -5.38
CA VAL A 206 14.80 13.81 -6.27
C VAL A 206 15.87 14.62 -5.53
N TYR A 207 15.47 15.62 -4.74
CA TYR A 207 16.42 16.57 -4.16
C TYR A 207 17.00 16.13 -2.82
N MET A 208 16.18 15.49 -1.98
CA MET A 208 16.55 15.11 -0.62
C MET A 208 17.11 13.70 -0.56
N ASP A 209 16.37 12.72 -1.07
CA ASP A 209 16.73 11.31 -0.89
C ASP A 209 17.79 10.88 -1.92
N TRP A 210 17.66 11.31 -3.19
CA TRP A 210 18.65 11.04 -4.22
C TRP A 210 19.79 12.07 -4.26
N GLY A 211 19.57 13.26 -3.69
CA GLY A 211 20.56 14.33 -3.66
C GLY A 211 20.86 14.94 -5.04
N LEU A 212 19.99 14.75 -6.02
CA LEU A 212 20.13 15.31 -7.36
C LEU A 212 19.84 16.81 -7.36
N GLY A 213 20.40 17.54 -8.33
CA GLY A 213 20.11 18.97 -8.50
C GLY A 213 20.89 19.91 -7.56
N ARG A 214 21.85 19.41 -6.78
CA ARG A 214 22.73 20.22 -5.91
C ARG A 214 24.02 20.62 -6.65
N PRO A 215 24.21 21.90 -7.08
CA PRO A 215 25.37 22.30 -7.87
C PRO A 215 26.70 22.11 -7.11
N LYS A 216 26.65 22.29 -5.78
CA LYS A 216 27.79 22.07 -4.86
C LYS A 216 28.37 20.65 -4.93
N TYR A 217 27.56 19.66 -5.33
CA TYR A 217 27.97 18.26 -5.46
C TYR A 217 27.96 17.79 -6.92
N LYS A 218 28.09 18.73 -7.88
CA LYS A 218 28.02 18.45 -9.32
C LYS A 218 26.72 17.71 -9.71
N TYR A 219 25.59 18.14 -9.13
CA TYR A 219 24.24 17.63 -9.37
C TYR A 219 23.96 16.19 -8.93
N LEU A 220 24.85 15.60 -8.11
CA LEU A 220 24.73 14.24 -7.58
C LEU A 220 24.76 14.22 -6.04
N GLY A 221 24.32 13.11 -5.43
CA GLY A 221 24.38 12.92 -3.98
C GLY A 221 25.81 12.92 -3.40
N PRO A 222 25.96 13.23 -2.10
CA PRO A 222 27.28 13.33 -1.44
C PRO A 222 28.00 11.99 -1.28
N SER A 223 27.26 10.88 -1.19
CA SER A 223 27.79 9.50 -1.15
C SER A 223 27.37 8.76 -2.42
N LEU A 224 28.35 8.45 -3.26
CA LEU A 224 28.14 7.70 -4.51
C LEU A 224 28.48 6.22 -4.28
N MET A 225 27.55 5.33 -4.62
CA MET A 225 27.69 3.87 -4.61
C MET A 225 28.70 3.38 -5.65
N PHE A 226 28.78 4.09 -6.79
CA PHE A 226 29.81 3.88 -7.82
C PHE A 226 30.87 4.98 -7.79
N PRO A 227 32.17 4.62 -7.92
CA PRO A 227 33.26 5.60 -7.89
C PRO A 227 33.27 6.52 -9.12
N LYS A 228 32.74 6.09 -10.27
CA LYS A 228 32.68 6.89 -11.50
C LYS A 228 31.28 7.44 -11.75
N ARG A 229 31.18 8.76 -11.89
CA ARG A 229 29.93 9.51 -12.12
C ARG A 229 29.23 9.18 -13.44
N GLY A 230 29.97 8.78 -14.48
CA GLY A 230 29.40 8.40 -15.77
C GLY A 230 28.45 7.22 -15.69
N TYR A 231 28.72 6.24 -14.81
CA TYR A 231 27.83 5.09 -14.60
C TYR A 231 26.50 5.51 -13.98
N TYR A 232 26.49 6.52 -13.10
CA TYR A 232 25.25 7.03 -12.53
C TYR A 232 24.32 7.62 -13.59
N PHE A 233 24.84 8.50 -14.45
CA PHE A 233 24.04 9.08 -15.52
C PHE A 233 23.63 8.04 -16.57
N MET A 234 24.48 7.04 -16.85
CA MET A 234 24.14 5.94 -17.74
C MET A 234 23.01 5.07 -17.17
N VAL A 235 23.06 4.71 -15.89
CA VAL A 235 22.00 3.93 -15.24
C VAL A 235 20.69 4.71 -15.23
N ILE A 236 20.71 6.01 -14.88
CA ILE A 236 19.52 6.86 -14.94
C ILE A 236 18.94 6.91 -16.36
N ALA A 237 19.80 7.10 -17.38
CA ALA A 237 19.35 7.14 -18.78
C ALA A 237 18.76 5.80 -19.25
N LEU A 238 19.34 4.67 -18.84
CA LEU A 238 18.83 3.33 -19.16
C LEU A 238 17.51 3.04 -18.45
N ASP A 239 17.37 3.45 -17.19
CA ASP A 239 16.13 3.28 -16.40
C ASP A 239 14.97 4.10 -16.98
N THR A 240 15.25 5.26 -17.58
CA THR A 240 14.22 6.08 -18.27
C THR A 240 13.80 5.56 -19.66
N GLN A 241 14.48 4.54 -20.20
CA GLN A 241 14.21 3.98 -21.54
C GLN A 241 13.50 2.62 -21.52
N GLY A 242 13.23 2.04 -20.35
CA GLY A 242 12.46 0.79 -20.18
C GLY A 242 11.01 1.04 -19.80
#